data_AF-M6VVU5-F1
#
_entry.id   AF-M6VVU5-F1
#
_cell.length_a   1.000
_cell.length_b   1.000
_cell.length_c   1.000
_cell.angle_alpha   90.00
_cell.angle_beta   90.00
_cell.angle_gamma   90.00
#
_symmetry.space_group_name_H-M   'P 1'
#
loop_
_entity.id
_entity.type
_entity.pdbx_description
1 polymer ?
#
loop_
_entity_poly.entity_id
_entity_poly.type
_entity_poly.pdbx_seq_one_letter_code
_entity_poly.pdbx_strand_id
1 'polypeptide(L)'
;MVLNLNHGEQFAYTTFLNDPDRLEKDAARIRNLYLSTFILGPTQFFFVERFLKLAKENDVKVYLIWPKVYETYRKRYYELEMEKTWWPKIQDLAKRYSAVSVDLNTQTSCELFYDASHQSIMCFLESMKLMIDDYYGFKKIQ
;
A
#
# COMPACT_ATOMS: atom_id res chain seq x y z
N MET A 1 3.22 17.59 -22.30
CA MET A 1 3.23 16.39 -21.44
C MET A 1 4.58 16.37 -20.73
N VAL A 2 4.60 16.53 -19.41
CA VAL A 2 5.80 16.77 -18.57
C VAL A 2 6.87 15.65 -18.69
N LEU A 3 6.51 14.52 -19.29
CA LEU A 3 7.37 13.34 -19.51
C LEU A 3 8.59 13.59 -20.42
N ASN A 4 8.56 14.60 -21.30
CA ASN A 4 9.69 14.88 -22.22
C ASN A 4 10.73 15.87 -21.68
N LEU A 5 10.50 16.52 -20.54
CA LEU A 5 11.42 17.56 -20.03
C LEU A 5 12.62 16.99 -19.26
N ASN A 6 12.52 15.76 -18.76
CA ASN A 6 13.55 15.15 -17.90
C ASN A 6 14.19 13.89 -18.50
N HIS A 7 14.24 13.73 -19.83
CA HIS A 7 14.91 12.58 -20.48
C HIS A 7 14.44 11.18 -19.98
N GLY A 8 13.20 11.06 -19.51
CA GLY A 8 12.68 9.80 -18.95
C GLY A 8 12.97 9.57 -17.47
N GLU A 9 13.68 10.48 -16.78
CA GLU A 9 13.76 10.46 -15.32
C GLU A 9 12.45 10.95 -14.71
N GLN A 10 11.59 10.00 -14.37
CA GLN A 10 10.48 10.24 -13.47
C GLN A 10 11.02 10.43 -12.04
N PHE A 11 11.28 11.66 -11.63
CA PHE A 11 11.11 12.06 -10.22
C PHE A 11 9.61 12.09 -9.83
N ALA A 12 8.75 11.39 -10.58
CA ALA A 12 7.30 11.50 -10.62
C ALA A 12 6.59 10.86 -9.42
N TYR A 13 7.31 10.57 -8.34
CA TYR A 13 6.74 10.08 -7.08
C TYR A 13 7.43 10.72 -5.86
N THR A 14 8.28 11.72 -6.09
CA THR A 14 8.99 12.43 -5.04
C THR A 14 8.18 13.64 -4.60
N THR A 15 7.90 13.71 -3.31
CA THR A 15 7.33 14.89 -2.67
C THR A 15 8.06 15.11 -1.35
N PHE A 16 8.64 16.30 -1.19
CA PHE A 16 9.38 16.71 0.01
C PHE A 16 8.49 17.43 1.04
N LEU A 17 7.35 17.95 0.58
CA LEU A 17 6.36 18.66 1.39
C LEU A 17 4.98 18.35 0.84
N ASN A 18 4.02 18.02 1.71
CA ASN A 18 2.64 17.86 1.30
C ASN A 18 2.05 19.20 0.85
N ASP A 19 1.25 19.16 -0.22
CA ASP A 19 0.36 20.24 -0.63
C ASP A 19 -1.08 19.82 -0.25
N PRO A 20 -1.61 20.27 0.91
CA PRO A 20 -2.89 19.80 1.41
C PRO A 20 -4.03 20.12 0.46
N ASP A 21 -4.06 21.31 -0.15
CA ASP A 21 -5.13 21.70 -1.07
C ASP A 21 -5.17 20.80 -2.30
N ARG A 22 -4.00 20.43 -2.83
CA ARG A 22 -3.90 19.46 -3.94
C ARG A 22 -4.33 18.07 -3.49
N LEU A 23 -3.82 17.60 -2.35
CA LEU A 23 -4.09 16.25 -1.83
C LEU A 23 -5.57 16.06 -1.49
N GLU A 24 -6.24 17.07 -0.94
CA GLU A 24 -7.69 17.03 -0.66
C GLU A 24 -8.51 16.97 -1.95
N LYS A 25 -8.15 17.78 -2.97
CA LYS A 25 -8.81 17.72 -4.28
C LYS A 25 -8.61 16.36 -4.94
N ASP A 26 -7.41 15.79 -4.86
CA ASP A 26 -7.13 14.47 -5.39
C ASP A 26 -7.85 13.36 -4.61
N ALA A 27 -7.89 13.43 -3.29
CA ALA A 27 -8.61 12.49 -2.44
C ALA A 27 -10.10 12.47 -2.81
N ALA A 28 -10.73 13.64 -2.92
CA ALA A 28 -12.13 13.76 -3.32
C ALA A 28 -12.38 13.21 -4.73
N ARG A 29 -11.50 13.53 -5.70
CA ARG A 29 -11.58 13.05 -7.08
C ARG A 29 -11.48 11.54 -7.17
N ILE A 30 -10.42 10.96 -6.61
CA ILE A 30 -10.14 9.51 -6.65
C ILE A 30 -11.23 8.74 -5.90
N ARG A 31 -11.67 9.25 -4.74
CA ARG A 31 -12.81 8.69 -4.00
C ARG A 31 -14.06 8.61 -4.86
N ASN A 32 -14.43 9.71 -5.50
CA ASN A 32 -15.65 9.77 -6.30
C ASN A 32 -15.56 8.85 -7.53
N LEU A 33 -14.37 8.69 -8.10
CA LEU A 33 -14.13 7.85 -9.28
C LEU A 33 -14.14 6.34 -8.95
N TYR A 34 -13.49 5.93 -7.86
CA TYR A 34 -13.24 4.51 -7.59
C TYR A 34 -13.98 3.94 -6.38
N LEU A 35 -14.28 4.76 -5.36
CA LEU A 35 -14.79 4.28 -4.06
C LEU A 35 -16.28 4.57 -3.83
N SER A 36 -16.92 5.33 -4.71
CA SER A 36 -18.34 5.66 -4.63
C SER A 36 -19.22 4.43 -4.90
N THR A 37 -18.82 3.60 -5.85
CA THR A 37 -19.52 2.36 -6.25
C THR A 37 -18.69 1.12 -5.97
N PHE A 38 -17.69 1.22 -5.11
CA PHE A 38 -16.82 0.09 -4.80
C PHE A 38 -17.59 -1.02 -4.09
N ILE A 39 -17.44 -2.23 -4.61
CA ILE A 39 -17.94 -3.46 -3.99
C ILE A 39 -16.75 -4.41 -3.91
N LEU A 40 -16.54 -4.99 -2.73
CA LEU A 40 -15.44 -5.91 -2.50
C LEU A 40 -15.64 -7.21 -3.29
N GLY A 41 -15.02 -7.30 -4.47
CA GLY A 41 -15.08 -8.50 -5.32
C GLY A 41 -14.17 -9.64 -4.81
N PRO A 42 -14.58 -10.91 -4.96
CA PRO A 42 -13.78 -12.06 -4.53
C PRO A 42 -12.55 -12.31 -5.41
N THR A 43 -12.56 -11.83 -6.65
CA THR A 43 -11.54 -12.09 -7.67
C THR A 43 -10.13 -11.69 -7.24
N GLN A 44 -9.98 -10.61 -6.46
CA GLN A 44 -8.66 -10.21 -5.96
C GLN A 44 -8.03 -11.27 -5.05
N PHE A 45 -8.83 -11.93 -4.20
CA PHE A 45 -8.33 -12.94 -3.26
C PHE A 45 -7.89 -14.20 -4.01
N PHE A 46 -8.60 -14.56 -5.07
CA PHE A 46 -8.17 -15.65 -5.96
C PHE A 46 -6.78 -15.38 -6.53
N PHE A 47 -6.53 -14.19 -7.10
CA PHE A 47 -5.22 -13.89 -7.67
C PHE A 47 -4.11 -13.79 -6.62
N VAL A 48 -4.39 -13.22 -5.46
CA VAL A 48 -3.44 -13.18 -4.34
C VAL A 48 -3.08 -14.61 -3.89
N GLU A 49 -4.07 -15.48 -3.72
CA GLU A 49 -3.85 -16.89 -3.35
C GLU A 49 -3.02 -17.64 -4.40
N ARG A 50 -3.31 -17.44 -5.69
CA ARG A 50 -2.54 -18.06 -6.78
C ARG A 50 -1.08 -17.59 -6.78
N PHE A 51 -0.84 -16.30 -6.56
CA PHE A 51 0.51 -15.75 -6.44
C PHE A 51 1.25 -16.32 -5.23
N LEU A 52 0.63 -16.33 -4.06
CA LEU A 52 1.21 -16.84 -2.83
C LEU A 52 1.53 -18.33 -2.90
N LYS A 53 0.66 -19.12 -3.54
CA LYS A 53 0.91 -20.53 -3.79
C LYS A 53 2.18 -20.73 -4.62
N LEU A 54 2.30 -20.00 -5.74
CA LEU A 54 3.47 -20.08 -6.61
C LEU A 54 4.74 -19.64 -5.87
N ALA A 55 4.68 -18.55 -5.10
CA ALA A 55 5.82 -18.06 -4.32
C ALA A 55 6.29 -19.12 -3.31
N LYS A 56 5.36 -19.74 -2.57
CA LYS A 56 5.67 -20.80 -1.60
C LYS A 56 6.28 -22.04 -2.26
N GLU A 57 5.77 -22.45 -3.42
CA GLU A 57 6.31 -23.57 -4.20
C GLU A 57 7.76 -23.32 -4.68
N ASN A 58 8.18 -22.06 -4.77
CA ASN A 58 9.51 -21.65 -5.21
C ASN A 58 10.38 -21.07 -4.08
N ASP A 59 10.00 -21.28 -2.82
CA ASP A 59 10.71 -20.76 -1.64
C ASP A 59 10.97 -19.24 -1.68
N VAL A 60 10.04 -18.48 -2.26
CA VAL A 60 10.10 -17.02 -2.33
C VAL A 60 9.41 -16.42 -1.13
N LYS A 61 10.14 -15.65 -0.32
CA LYS A 61 9.57 -14.88 0.79
C LYS A 61 8.74 -13.71 0.25
N VAL A 62 7.50 -13.60 0.71
CA VAL A 62 6.54 -12.57 0.28
C VAL A 62 6.11 -11.68 1.44
N TYR A 63 5.98 -10.39 1.16
CA TYR A 63 5.38 -9.39 2.04
C TYR A 63 4.08 -8.86 1.39
N LEU A 64 2.94 -9.03 2.05
CA LEU A 64 1.66 -8.47 1.62
C LEU A 64 1.41 -7.15 2.35
N ILE A 65 1.47 -6.05 1.61
CA ILE A 65 1.51 -4.71 2.18
C ILE A 65 0.11 -4.07 2.11
N TRP A 66 -0.39 -3.57 3.24
CA TRP A 66 -1.42 -2.55 3.28
C TRP A 66 -0.74 -1.18 3.19
N PRO A 67 -0.78 -0.50 2.02
CA PRO A 67 -0.14 0.79 1.86
C PRO A 67 -0.83 1.85 2.71
N LYS A 68 -0.03 2.80 3.23
CA LYS A 68 -0.55 4.03 3.79
C LYS A 68 -0.92 4.98 2.65
N VAL A 69 -2.09 5.61 2.77
CA VAL A 69 -2.59 6.59 1.81
C VAL A 69 -2.99 7.86 2.57
N TYR A 70 -3.20 8.97 1.85
CA TYR A 70 -3.51 10.24 2.48
C TYR A 70 -4.75 10.15 3.35
N GLU A 71 -4.74 10.81 4.51
CA GLU A 71 -5.71 10.56 5.60
C GLU A 71 -7.17 10.70 5.13
N THR A 72 -7.51 11.75 4.38
CA THR A 72 -8.90 11.97 3.95
C THR A 72 -9.35 10.96 2.88
N TYR A 73 -8.43 10.45 2.07
CA TYR A 73 -8.72 9.33 1.18
C TYR A 73 -8.87 8.02 1.97
N ARG A 74 -8.02 7.80 2.97
CA ARG A 74 -8.04 6.62 3.85
C ARG A 74 -9.33 6.51 4.65
N LYS A 75 -9.92 7.62 5.10
CA LYS A 75 -11.23 7.63 5.80
C LYS A 75 -12.28 6.83 5.05
N ARG A 76 -12.27 6.90 3.71
CA ARG A 76 -13.21 6.13 2.89
C ARG A 76 -13.01 4.61 3.00
N TYR A 77 -11.77 4.13 3.17
CA TYR A 77 -11.52 2.69 3.33
C TYR A 77 -12.18 2.15 4.60
N TYR A 78 -12.19 2.96 5.68
CA TYR A 78 -12.86 2.61 6.93
C TYR A 78 -14.38 2.71 6.85
N GLU A 79 -14.91 3.69 6.12
CA GLU A 79 -16.34 3.74 5.81
C GLU A 79 -16.81 2.52 4.99
N LEU A 80 -15.91 1.95 4.18
CA LEU A 80 -16.12 0.70 3.45
C LEU A 80 -15.77 -0.55 4.27
N GLU A 81 -15.43 -0.37 5.55
CA GLU A 81 -15.04 -1.43 6.50
C GLU A 81 -13.93 -2.35 5.99
N MET A 82 -12.98 -1.82 5.21
CA MET A 82 -11.89 -2.62 4.63
C MET A 82 -11.01 -3.27 5.71
N GLU A 83 -10.86 -2.64 6.88
CA GLU A 83 -10.17 -3.16 8.06
C GLU A 83 -10.85 -4.38 8.68
N LYS A 84 -12.16 -4.54 8.45
CA LYS A 84 -12.93 -5.69 8.94
C LYS A 84 -13.17 -6.73 7.86
N THR A 85 -13.24 -6.33 6.59
CA THR A 85 -13.72 -7.19 5.50
C THR A 85 -12.64 -7.62 4.51
N TRP A 86 -11.66 -6.75 4.23
CA TRP A 86 -10.58 -7.01 3.27
C TRP A 86 -9.30 -7.43 3.97
N TRP A 87 -8.82 -6.64 4.93
CA TRP A 87 -7.52 -6.88 5.57
C TRP A 87 -7.42 -8.21 6.31
N PRO A 88 -8.43 -8.64 7.09
CA PRO A 88 -8.37 -9.95 7.75
C PRO A 88 -8.24 -11.12 6.76
N LYS A 89 -8.82 -11.00 5.55
CA LYS A 89 -8.67 -12.02 4.49
C LYS A 89 -7.26 -12.04 3.93
N ILE A 90 -6.63 -10.88 3.78
CA ILE A 90 -5.22 -10.78 3.36
C ILE A 90 -4.30 -11.36 4.43
N GLN A 91 -4.55 -11.09 5.71
CA GLN A 91 -3.79 -11.67 6.82
C GLN A 91 -3.94 -13.20 6.88
N ASP A 92 -5.15 -13.72 6.70
CA ASP A 92 -5.40 -15.16 6.62
C ASP A 92 -4.64 -15.80 5.45
N LEU A 93 -4.70 -15.18 4.26
CA LEU A 93 -3.93 -15.63 3.09
C LEU A 93 -2.41 -15.61 3.37
N ALA A 94 -1.90 -14.53 3.97
CA ALA A 94 -0.49 -14.43 4.31
C ALA A 94 -0.07 -15.58 5.23
N LYS A 95 -0.84 -15.83 6.29
CA LYS A 95 -0.60 -16.90 7.26
C LYS A 95 -0.61 -18.29 6.61
N ARG A 96 -1.61 -18.59 5.76
CA ARG A 96 -1.72 -19.89 5.07
C ARG A 96 -0.52 -20.21 4.18
N TYR A 97 0.06 -19.18 3.56
CA TYR A 97 1.15 -19.33 2.61
C TYR A 97 2.52 -18.90 3.13
N SER A 98 2.67 -18.74 4.45
CA SER A 98 3.94 -18.38 5.08
C SER A 98 4.51 -17.04 4.58
N ALA A 99 3.63 -16.13 4.13
CA ALA A 99 3.96 -14.75 3.81
C ALA A 99 3.77 -13.84 5.03
N VAL A 100 4.36 -12.65 4.99
CA VAL A 100 4.29 -11.66 6.07
C VAL A 100 3.29 -10.58 5.67
N SER A 101 2.25 -10.36 6.46
CA SER A 101 1.38 -9.19 6.30
C SER A 101 2.01 -7.96 6.94
N VAL A 102 2.04 -6.84 6.22
CA VAL A 102 2.65 -5.58 6.65
C VAL A 102 1.61 -4.48 6.58
N ASP A 103 1.26 -3.89 7.72
CA ASP A 103 0.36 -2.73 7.77
C ASP A 103 1.16 -1.44 7.93
N LEU A 104 1.51 -0.80 6.81
CA LEU A 104 2.31 0.43 6.84
C LEU A 104 1.59 1.56 7.58
N ASN A 105 0.28 1.45 7.74
CA ASN A 105 -0.46 2.46 8.43
C ASN A 105 -0.20 2.55 9.94
N THR A 106 0.17 1.44 10.55
CA THR A 106 0.49 1.34 11.98
C THR A 106 1.98 1.13 12.21
N GLN A 107 2.69 0.60 11.21
CA GLN A 107 4.10 0.21 11.32
C GLN A 107 5.08 1.24 10.75
N THR A 108 4.60 2.33 10.14
CA THR A 108 5.44 3.43 9.64
C THR A 108 4.94 4.78 10.11
N SER A 109 5.84 5.76 10.18
CA SER A 109 5.61 7.11 10.67
C SER A 109 5.62 8.18 9.57
N CYS A 110 6.17 7.87 8.38
CA CYS A 110 6.22 8.84 7.28
C CYS A 110 4.83 9.20 6.75
N GLU A 111 4.55 10.50 6.68
CA GLU A 111 3.30 11.10 6.21
C GLU A 111 3.56 12.03 5.01
N LEU A 112 4.40 11.61 4.05
CA LEU A 112 4.61 12.33 2.79
C LEU A 112 3.88 11.60 1.66
N PHE A 113 3.12 12.35 0.86
CA PHE A 113 2.26 11.81 -0.18
C PHE A 113 2.55 12.47 -1.52
N TYR A 114 2.74 11.66 -2.55
CA TYR A 114 2.84 12.16 -3.92
C TYR A 114 1.45 12.57 -4.43
N ASP A 115 0.48 11.69 -4.24
CA ASP A 115 -0.94 11.91 -4.47
C ASP A 115 -1.74 11.28 -3.32
N ALA A 116 -3.07 11.40 -3.36
CA ALA A 116 -3.90 10.90 -2.27
C ALA A 116 -3.83 9.37 -2.06
N SER A 117 -3.44 8.61 -3.07
CA SER A 117 -3.36 7.14 -3.06
C SER A 117 -1.95 6.57 -2.91
N HIS A 118 -0.90 7.39 -3.06
CA HIS A 118 0.48 6.94 -3.05
C HIS A 118 1.36 7.79 -2.11
N GLN A 119 2.10 7.12 -1.22
CA GLN A 119 3.17 7.75 -0.47
C GLN A 119 4.28 8.25 -1.40
N SER A 120 4.95 9.31 -0.97
CA SER A 120 6.19 9.80 -1.58
C SER A 120 7.26 8.71 -1.48
N ILE A 121 8.13 8.62 -2.50
CA ILE A 121 9.30 7.73 -2.47
C ILE A 121 10.20 7.98 -1.26
N MET A 122 10.16 9.19 -0.68
CA MET A 122 10.88 9.53 0.54
C MET A 122 10.48 8.64 1.74
N CYS A 123 9.24 8.14 1.74
CA CYS A 123 8.77 7.20 2.77
C CYS A 123 9.28 5.77 2.56
N PHE A 124 9.81 5.43 1.38
CA PHE A 124 10.17 4.05 1.07
C PHE A 124 11.33 3.56 1.93
N LEU A 125 12.27 4.44 2.30
CA LEU A 125 13.40 4.08 3.17
C LEU A 125 12.93 3.45 4.49
N GLU A 126 11.88 4.00 5.11
CA GLU A 126 11.32 3.45 6.34
C GLU A 126 10.68 2.07 6.10
N SER A 127 9.83 1.96 5.06
CA SER A 127 9.17 0.69 4.72
C SER A 127 10.15 -0.41 4.30
N MET A 128 11.21 -0.06 3.55
CA MET A 128 12.27 -0.97 3.13
C MET A 128 13.07 -1.44 4.33
N LYS A 129 13.42 -0.53 5.24
CA LYS A 129 14.10 -0.90 6.48
C LYS A 129 13.27 -1.90 7.29
N LEU A 130 11.97 -1.65 7.44
CA LEU A 130 11.05 -2.56 8.13
C LEU A 130 11.10 -3.98 7.54
N MET A 131 11.01 -4.11 6.22
CA MET A 131 11.04 -5.40 5.53
C MET A 131 12.42 -6.08 5.58
N ILE A 132 13.51 -5.32 5.38
CA ILE A 132 14.89 -5.80 5.44
C ILE A 132 15.22 -6.32 6.84
N ASP A 133 14.85 -5.58 7.88
CA ASP A 133 15.08 -5.98 9.26
C ASP A 133 14.36 -7.30 9.59
N ASP A 134 13.16 -7.53 9.05
CA ASP A 134 12.45 -8.82 9.20
C ASP A 134 13.09 -9.94 8.38
N TYR A 135 13.51 -9.63 7.15
CA TYR A 135 14.16 -10.55 6.23
C TYR A 135 15.41 -11.16 6.85
N TYR A 136 16.32 -10.32 7.34
CA TYR A 136 17.57 -10.75 7.97
C TYR A 136 17.42 -11.13 9.45
N GLY A 137 16.22 -10.96 10.03
CA GLY A 137 15.94 -11.37 11.40
C GLY A 137 16.43 -10.41 12.49
N PHE A 138 16.78 -9.18 12.13
CA PHE A 138 17.14 -8.12 13.09
C PHE A 138 15.93 -7.69 13.94
N LYS A 139 14.77 -7.54 13.31
CA LYS A 139 13.51 -7.19 13.98
C LYS A 139 12.33 -7.77 13.20
N LYS A 140 11.55 -8.64 13.86
CA LYS A 140 10.37 -9.25 13.24
C LYS A 140 9.22 -8.26 13.12
N ILE A 141 8.53 -8.31 11.98
CA ILE A 141 7.24 -7.65 11.79
C ILE A 141 6.20 -8.44 12.59
N GLN A 142 5.48 -7.75 13.48
CA GLN A 142 4.41 -8.31 14.31
C GLN A 142 3.03 -8.04 13.70
#